data_AF-A0A3M0HY29-F1
#
_entry.id   AF-A0A3M0HY29-F1
#
_cell.length_a   1.000
_cell.length_b   1.000
_cell.length_c   1.000
_cell.angle_alpha   90.00
_cell.angle_beta   90.00
_cell.angle_gamma   90.00
#
_symmetry.space_group_name_H-M   'P 1'
#
loop_
_entity.id
_entity.type
_entity.pdbx_description
1 polymer ?
#
loop_
_entity_poly.entity_id
_entity_poly.type
_entity_poly.pdbx_seq_one_letter_code
_entity_poly.pdbx_strand_id
1 'polypeptide(L)'
;MSRIGVVFARVIVDGQDRGSFPFMVELADESGPRPGIRMTTVTTDVVPQRCSLIEFDHVWLPRANWLSDNASIGANGEFIDPLESQDARLARSLSTGQNVWAGGAGALAAVSRVAVASALRFSTQRRTAARIGPALPVLDYSTQQRPLFSCLAEATAISCLANTFRSARIDLIKAWRRGERPTVGTDTMTWAPWASVHRDMAMGKVIAARSAERITRECRLRSGVLGTMASSRFLSYQSLGHMLSVAGGDNLLTILDTARTLVAQAADLPAPDPGLDTQGMSLHDASLWRELHQQRVSRLAGRISDAMARLAPEERAGFEAWNPRLTQVRELGEAYGESLVLEHMFAAVDALPAGEGADVAGRLCAVQALEQLSRNATWYLCEGLMSVKQVQEIAPTLDELVSSLVPYTDDLVAAFAVDSSSSHALLLADDYVQELGATRSEP
;
A
#
# COMPACT_ATOMS: atom_id res chain seq x y z
N MET A 1 28.68 -1.56 21.49
CA MET A 1 27.41 -0.80 21.61
C MET A 1 26.33 -1.73 22.11
N SER A 2 25.59 -1.31 23.14
CA SER A 2 24.40 -2.01 23.62
C SER A 2 23.33 -2.07 22.52
N ARG A 3 22.66 -3.21 22.40
CA ARG A 3 21.55 -3.45 21.46
C ARG A 3 20.30 -3.73 22.28
N ILE A 4 19.30 -2.86 22.15
CA ILE A 4 17.99 -3.01 22.80
C ILE A 4 16.97 -3.42 21.74
N GLY A 5 16.07 -4.34 22.10
CA GLY A 5 14.94 -4.75 21.27
C GLY A 5 13.62 -4.64 22.02
N VAL A 6 12.54 -4.56 21.24
CA VAL A 6 11.17 -4.74 21.76
C VAL A 6 10.70 -6.13 21.36
N VAL A 7 10.49 -6.99 22.35
CA VAL A 7 10.09 -8.40 22.17
C VAL A 7 8.61 -8.54 22.51
N PHE A 8 7.82 -9.09 21.59
CA PHE A 8 6.43 -9.42 21.87
C PHE A 8 6.36 -10.84 22.43
N ALA A 9 5.71 -11.01 23.58
CA ALA A 9 5.53 -12.31 24.24
C ALA A 9 4.17 -12.41 24.92
N ARG A 10 3.66 -13.65 25.05
CA ARG A 10 2.45 -13.95 25.83
C ARG A 10 2.73 -13.74 27.31
N VAL A 11 1.86 -12.99 27.97
CA VAL A 11 1.91 -12.79 29.43
C VAL A 11 1.14 -13.93 30.10
N ILE A 12 1.84 -14.78 30.85
CA ILE A 12 1.24 -15.86 31.63
C ILE A 12 1.24 -15.47 33.11
N VAL A 13 0.06 -15.49 33.74
CA VAL A 13 -0.13 -15.19 35.17
C VAL A 13 -0.98 -16.29 35.79
N ASP A 14 -0.45 -16.97 36.81
CA ASP A 14 -1.06 -18.15 37.45
C ASP A 14 -1.50 -19.24 36.44
N GLY A 15 -0.65 -19.48 35.45
CA GLY A 15 -0.91 -20.45 34.37
C GLY A 15 -1.94 -19.99 33.33
N GLN A 16 -2.53 -18.80 33.47
CA GLN A 16 -3.50 -18.26 32.52
C GLN A 16 -2.84 -17.29 31.54
N ASP A 17 -3.15 -17.44 30.25
CA ASP A 17 -2.72 -16.51 29.21
C ASP A 17 -3.53 -15.22 29.24
N ARG A 18 -2.81 -14.09 29.31
CA ARG A 18 -3.35 -12.74 29.37
C ARG A 18 -3.20 -11.97 28.05
N GLY A 19 -2.71 -12.63 27.00
CA GLY A 19 -2.47 -12.04 25.68
C GLY A 19 -1.01 -11.60 25.48
N SER A 20 -0.73 -11.07 24.30
CA SER A 20 0.62 -10.67 23.91
C SER A 20 0.91 -9.21 24.24
N PHE A 21 2.09 -8.95 24.83
CA PHE A 21 2.56 -7.61 25.19
C PHE A 21 4.01 -7.37 24.72
N PRO A 22 4.42 -6.11 24.53
CA PRO A 22 5.79 -5.76 24.25
C PRO A 22 6.65 -5.65 25.52
N PHE A 23 7.91 -6.08 25.42
CA PHE A 23 8.91 -6.01 26.48
C PHE A 23 10.18 -5.38 25.94
N MET A 24 10.74 -4.43 26.68
CA MET A 24 12.05 -3.85 26.39
C MET A 24 13.14 -4.80 26.90
N VAL A 25 13.99 -5.31 26.00
CA VAL A 25 15.04 -6.28 26.35
C VAL A 25 16.38 -5.75 25.88
N GLU A 26 17.36 -5.72 26.78
CA GLU A 26 18.76 -5.56 26.38
C GLU A 26 19.23 -6.89 25.78
N LEU A 27 19.44 -6.91 24.46
CA LEU A 27 19.77 -8.12 23.70
C LEU A 27 21.25 -8.45 23.75
N ALA A 28 22.10 -7.43 23.70
CA ALA A 28 23.55 -7.57 23.69
C ALA A 28 24.24 -6.31 24.18
N ASP A 29 25.48 -6.44 24.64
CA ASP A 29 26.37 -5.33 24.94
C ASP A 29 27.68 -5.44 24.11
N GLU A 30 28.73 -4.74 24.54
CA GLU A 30 30.05 -4.79 23.89
C GLU A 30 30.73 -6.16 23.95
N SER A 31 30.37 -6.98 24.93
CA SER A 31 30.89 -8.34 25.13
C SER A 31 30.12 -9.40 24.33
N GLY A 32 28.97 -9.05 23.75
CA GLY A 32 28.12 -9.96 22.98
C GLY A 32 26.69 -10.05 23.51
N PRO A 33 25.93 -11.09 23.11
CA PRO A 33 24.57 -11.34 23.61
C PRO A 33 24.52 -11.45 25.14
N ARG A 34 23.44 -10.96 25.76
CA ARG A 34 23.24 -11.05 27.22
C ARG A 34 22.99 -12.52 27.65
N PRO A 35 23.23 -12.88 28.93
CA PRO A 35 22.98 -14.23 29.42
C PRO A 35 21.55 -14.72 29.11
N GLY A 36 21.44 -15.95 28.60
CA GLY A 36 20.17 -16.52 28.16
C GLY A 36 19.69 -16.04 26.77
N ILE A 37 20.45 -15.20 26.06
CA ILE A 37 20.11 -14.75 24.71
C ILE A 37 21.08 -15.33 23.69
N ARG A 38 20.55 -16.00 22.65
CA ARG A 38 21.31 -16.43 21.48
C ARG A 38 20.87 -15.62 20.26
N MET A 39 21.83 -15.12 19.49
CA MET A 39 21.58 -14.34 18.27
C MET A 39 22.29 -14.97 17.08
N THR A 40 21.53 -15.28 16.03
CA THR A 40 22.05 -15.79 14.76
C THR A 40 21.71 -14.80 13.65
N THR A 41 22.71 -14.11 13.10
CA THR A 41 22.49 -13.13 12.03
C THR A 41 22.21 -13.82 10.71
N VAL A 42 21.18 -13.34 10.01
CA VAL A 42 20.77 -13.77 8.68
C VAL A 42 20.88 -12.55 7.75
N THR A 43 21.57 -12.72 6.62
CA THR A 43 21.72 -11.69 5.59
C THR A 43 20.82 -12.00 4.40
N THR A 44 20.33 -10.95 3.75
CA THR A 44 19.61 -11.03 2.47
C THR A 44 20.28 -10.11 1.46
N ASP A 45 20.44 -10.59 0.23
CA ASP A 45 21.08 -9.84 -0.86
C ASP A 45 20.14 -8.82 -1.51
N VAL A 46 18.82 -8.92 -1.23
CA VAL A 46 17.78 -8.14 -1.90
C VAL A 46 17.67 -6.72 -1.33
N VAL A 47 17.77 -6.59 0.00
CA VAL A 47 17.85 -5.30 0.68
C VAL A 47 18.94 -5.41 1.75
N PRO A 48 19.94 -4.50 1.80
CA PRO A 48 21.05 -4.60 2.74
C PRO A 48 20.56 -4.33 4.18
N GLN A 49 19.95 -5.34 4.80
CA GLN A 49 19.47 -5.34 6.18
C GLN A 49 20.06 -6.55 6.90
N ARG A 50 20.48 -6.32 8.14
CA ARG A 50 20.91 -7.40 9.04
C ARG A 50 19.70 -7.85 9.85
N CYS A 51 19.15 -9.00 9.48
CA CYS A 51 18.13 -9.68 10.28
C CYS A 51 18.82 -10.63 11.26
N SER A 52 18.15 -11.01 12.34
CA SER A 52 18.69 -12.02 13.26
C SER A 52 17.56 -12.87 13.84
N LEU A 53 17.80 -14.17 13.92
CA LEU A 53 17.03 -15.06 14.78
C LEU A 53 17.52 -14.84 16.22
N ILE A 54 16.58 -14.64 17.14
CA ILE A 54 16.88 -14.43 18.56
C ILE A 54 16.13 -15.47 19.38
N GLU A 55 16.86 -16.19 20.22
CA GLU A 55 16.32 -17.18 21.14
C GLU A 55 16.56 -16.73 22.58
N PHE A 56 15.58 -17.00 23.44
CA PHE A 56 15.59 -16.62 24.85
C PHE A 56 15.48 -17.88 25.71
N ASP A 57 16.40 -18.06 26.66
CA ASP A 57 16.42 -19.11 27.65
C ASP A 57 16.37 -18.48 29.05
N HIS A 58 15.19 -18.55 29.67
CA HIS A 58 14.91 -18.05 31.03
C HIS A 58 15.51 -16.65 31.34
N VAL A 59 15.31 -15.68 30.43
CA VAL A 59 15.79 -14.31 30.60
C VAL A 59 14.93 -13.54 31.58
N TRP A 60 15.53 -13.07 32.67
CA TRP A 60 14.85 -12.31 33.72
C TRP A 60 14.86 -10.80 33.40
N LEU A 61 13.68 -10.17 33.47
CA LEU A 61 13.50 -8.75 33.21
C LEU A 61 12.95 -8.03 34.44
N PRO A 62 13.41 -6.80 34.72
CA PRO A 62 12.72 -5.93 35.66
C PRO A 62 11.28 -5.69 35.21
N ARG A 63 10.36 -5.53 36.16
CA ARG A 63 8.95 -5.28 35.86
C ARG A 63 8.73 -4.02 35.01
N ALA A 64 9.57 -3.01 35.17
CA ALA A 64 9.54 -1.77 34.39
C ALA A 64 9.83 -1.97 32.88
N ASN A 65 10.38 -3.12 32.50
CA ASN A 65 10.63 -3.45 31.09
C ASN A 65 9.37 -3.96 30.37
N TRP A 66 8.29 -4.28 31.09
CA TRP A 66 7.02 -4.61 30.49
C TRP A 66 6.31 -3.33 30.04
N LEU A 67 6.15 -3.17 28.72
CA LEU A 67 5.48 -2.02 28.11
C LEU A 67 3.96 -2.26 28.12
N SER A 68 3.38 -2.22 29.32
CA SER A 68 2.03 -2.70 29.61
C SER A 68 0.90 -1.72 29.25
N ASP A 69 1.23 -0.46 28.95
CA ASP A 69 0.28 0.65 28.81
C ASP A 69 -0.64 0.74 30.04
N ASN A 70 -1.93 0.40 29.93
CA ASN A 70 -2.88 0.41 31.04
C ASN A 70 -3.01 -0.94 31.77
N ALA A 71 -2.32 -1.99 31.31
CA ALA A 71 -2.32 -3.27 31.99
C ALA A 71 -1.38 -3.26 33.20
N SER A 72 -1.73 -4.00 34.24
CA SER A 72 -0.90 -4.17 35.42
C SER A 72 -1.07 -5.56 36.04
N ILE A 73 -0.17 -5.88 36.96
CA ILE A 73 -0.27 -7.08 37.82
C ILE A 73 -0.21 -6.58 39.28
N GLY A 74 -1.23 -6.81 40.08
CA GLY A 74 -1.32 -6.39 41.47
C GLY A 74 -0.21 -6.99 42.34
N ALA A 75 -0.06 -6.47 43.56
CA ALA A 75 0.90 -7.01 44.53
C ALA A 75 0.60 -8.47 44.94
N ASN A 76 -0.66 -8.88 44.80
CA ASN A 76 -1.16 -10.25 44.99
C ASN A 76 -0.97 -11.15 43.75
N GLY A 77 -0.42 -10.64 42.64
CA GLY A 77 -0.31 -11.37 41.38
C GLY A 77 -1.51 -11.24 40.44
N GLU A 78 -2.56 -10.49 40.81
CA GLU A 78 -3.77 -10.35 39.99
C GLU A 78 -3.52 -9.53 38.72
N PHE A 79 -3.89 -10.06 37.55
CA PHE A 79 -3.79 -9.31 36.30
C PHE A 79 -4.98 -8.36 36.12
N ILE A 80 -4.72 -7.08 35.85
CA ILE A 80 -5.72 -6.01 35.70
C ILE A 80 -5.51 -5.31 34.35
N ASP A 81 -6.54 -5.25 33.51
CA ASP A 81 -6.53 -4.50 32.24
C ASP A 81 -7.95 -4.03 31.93
N PRO A 82 -8.17 -2.77 31.49
CA PRO A 82 -9.47 -2.31 31.04
C PRO A 82 -10.00 -3.04 29.79
N LEU A 83 -9.12 -3.73 29.04
CA LEU A 83 -9.50 -4.51 27.86
C LEU A 83 -9.82 -5.96 28.25
N GLU A 84 -11.06 -6.38 27.96
CA GLU A 84 -11.57 -7.70 28.34
C GLU A 84 -11.00 -8.83 27.47
N SER A 85 -10.91 -8.63 26.15
CA SER A 85 -10.46 -9.67 25.21
C SER A 85 -8.94 -9.64 24.96
N GLN A 86 -8.35 -10.81 24.66
CA GLN A 86 -6.94 -10.92 24.29
C GLN A 86 -6.65 -10.20 22.96
N ASP A 87 -7.60 -10.23 22.02
CA ASP A 87 -7.48 -9.58 20.71
C ASP A 87 -7.41 -8.06 20.83
N ALA A 88 -8.21 -7.48 21.74
CA ALA A 88 -8.14 -6.06 22.07
C ALA A 88 -6.74 -5.65 22.56
N ARG A 89 -6.15 -6.47 23.44
CA ARG A 89 -4.80 -6.22 23.99
C ARG A 89 -3.72 -6.37 22.93
N LEU A 90 -3.87 -7.34 22.03
CA LEU A 90 -2.95 -7.52 20.91
C LEU A 90 -3.00 -6.31 19.97
N ALA A 91 -4.20 -5.90 19.54
CA ALA A 91 -4.38 -4.75 18.67
C ALA A 91 -3.86 -3.45 19.31
N ARG A 92 -4.11 -3.21 20.61
CA ARG A 92 -3.47 -2.11 21.35
C ARG A 92 -1.93 -2.17 21.24
N SER A 93 -1.35 -3.33 21.51
CA SER A 93 0.12 -3.51 21.52
C SER A 93 0.74 -3.33 20.12
N LEU A 94 -0.02 -3.64 19.07
CA LEU A 94 0.40 -3.51 17.67
C LEU A 94 0.06 -2.17 17.03
N SER A 95 -0.53 -1.22 17.76
CA SER A 95 -0.81 0.14 17.29
C SER A 95 0.43 0.87 16.75
N THR A 96 1.63 0.49 17.21
CA THR A 96 2.91 0.97 16.67
C THR A 96 3.12 0.62 15.18
N GLY A 97 2.43 -0.41 14.67
CA GLY A 97 2.43 -0.80 13.26
C GLY A 97 1.97 0.30 12.30
N GLN A 98 1.16 1.26 12.79
CA GLN A 98 0.75 2.44 12.02
C GLN A 98 1.95 3.28 11.51
N ASN A 99 3.08 3.27 12.24
CA ASN A 99 4.30 3.92 11.77
C ASN A 99 4.86 3.22 10.52
N VAL A 100 4.82 1.88 10.49
CA VAL A 100 5.29 1.08 9.35
C VAL A 100 4.36 1.26 8.16
N TRP A 101 3.05 1.34 8.38
CA TRP A 101 2.09 1.49 7.29
C TRP A 101 2.13 2.88 6.65
N ALA A 102 2.01 3.94 7.45
CA ALA A 102 2.06 5.31 6.92
C ALA A 102 3.46 5.65 6.38
N GLY A 103 4.52 5.29 7.11
CA GLY A 103 5.90 5.52 6.67
C GLY A 103 6.29 4.68 5.46
N GLY A 104 5.91 3.40 5.45
CA GLY A 104 6.15 2.48 4.33
C GLY A 104 5.42 2.90 3.07
N ALA A 105 4.14 3.28 3.16
CA ALA A 105 3.39 3.84 2.02
C ALA A 105 4.06 5.11 1.48
N GLY A 106 4.52 6.01 2.36
CA GLY A 106 5.27 7.22 1.98
C GLY A 106 6.58 6.92 1.25
N ALA A 107 7.37 5.96 1.75
CA ALA A 107 8.62 5.56 1.12
C ALA A 107 8.39 4.92 -0.26
N LEU A 108 7.38 4.05 -0.38
CA LEU A 108 7.02 3.38 -1.63
C LEU A 108 6.48 4.36 -2.67
N ALA A 109 5.67 5.34 -2.25
CA ALA A 109 5.24 6.43 -3.12
C ALA A 109 6.44 7.26 -3.62
N ALA A 110 7.41 7.56 -2.74
CA ALA A 110 8.61 8.31 -3.13
C ALA A 110 9.45 7.60 -4.19
N VAL A 111 9.75 6.31 -4.01
CA VAL A 111 10.52 5.55 -5.00
C VAL A 111 9.76 5.34 -6.31
N SER A 112 8.43 5.27 -6.25
CA SER A 112 7.58 5.21 -7.44
C SER A 112 7.64 6.50 -8.26
N ARG A 113 7.60 7.66 -7.60
CA ARG A 113 7.80 8.98 -8.25
C ARG A 113 9.18 9.07 -8.92
N VAL A 114 10.24 8.68 -8.20
CA VAL A 114 11.61 8.66 -8.75
C VAL A 114 11.69 7.74 -9.97
N ALA A 115 11.10 6.55 -9.90
CA ALA A 115 11.14 5.57 -10.98
C ALA A 115 10.46 6.10 -12.26
N VAL A 116 9.22 6.57 -12.16
CA VAL A 116 8.50 7.08 -13.34
C VAL A 116 9.14 8.36 -13.89
N ALA A 117 9.62 9.26 -13.02
CA ALA A 117 10.37 10.43 -13.44
C ALA A 117 11.64 10.04 -14.22
N SER A 118 12.40 9.07 -13.73
CA SER A 118 13.61 8.58 -14.41
C SER A 118 13.29 8.00 -15.79
N ALA A 119 12.22 7.19 -15.89
CA ALA A 119 11.84 6.60 -17.16
C ALA A 119 11.29 7.63 -18.17
N LEU A 120 10.52 8.62 -17.72
CA LEU A 120 10.02 9.70 -18.56
C LEU A 120 11.17 10.58 -19.06
N ARG A 121 12.08 11.02 -18.18
CA ARG A 121 13.27 11.80 -18.56
C ARG A 121 14.18 11.05 -19.52
N PHE A 122 14.41 9.75 -19.28
CA PHE A 122 15.13 8.91 -20.23
C PHE A 122 14.40 8.87 -21.58
N SER A 123 13.07 8.77 -21.58
CA SER A 123 12.28 8.61 -22.80
C SER A 123 12.23 9.88 -23.67
N THR A 124 12.32 11.06 -23.07
CA THR A 124 12.43 12.34 -23.82
C THR A 124 13.80 12.50 -24.48
N GLN A 125 14.86 12.01 -23.84
CA GLN A 125 16.23 12.13 -24.33
C GLN A 125 16.60 11.00 -25.32
N ARG A 126 16.15 9.77 -25.06
CA ARG A 126 16.55 8.59 -25.82
C ARG A 126 15.97 8.64 -27.23
N ARG A 127 16.86 8.63 -28.22
CA ARG A 127 16.48 8.56 -29.64
C ARG A 127 16.34 7.12 -30.13
N THR A 128 15.33 6.90 -30.96
CA THR A 128 15.08 5.63 -31.65
C THR A 128 15.94 5.48 -32.91
N ALA A 129 16.28 4.23 -33.25
CA ALA A 129 16.86 3.85 -34.54
C ALA A 129 15.82 3.17 -35.46
N ALA A 130 14.53 3.22 -35.09
CA ALA A 130 13.46 2.62 -35.88
C ALA A 130 13.33 3.32 -37.25
N ARG A 131 12.98 2.53 -38.27
CA ARG A 131 12.71 3.06 -39.62
C ARG A 131 11.46 3.94 -39.66
N ILE A 132 10.47 3.64 -38.82
CA ILE A 132 9.25 4.43 -38.63
C ILE A 132 9.60 5.49 -37.59
N GLY A 133 9.92 6.71 -38.03
CA GLY A 133 10.30 7.82 -37.14
C GLY A 133 11.77 7.81 -36.69
N PRO A 134 12.76 7.81 -37.61
CA PRO A 134 14.17 7.77 -37.24
C PRO A 134 14.56 8.99 -36.37
N ALA A 135 15.33 8.74 -35.32
CA ALA A 135 15.83 9.77 -34.38
C ALA A 135 14.75 10.56 -33.61
N LEU A 136 13.48 10.14 -33.65
CA LEU A 136 12.48 10.63 -32.71
C LEU A 136 12.82 10.21 -31.27
N PRO A 137 12.46 11.02 -30.26
CA PRO A 137 12.41 10.56 -28.88
C PRO A 137 11.58 9.28 -28.78
N VAL A 138 11.99 8.33 -27.94
CA VAL A 138 11.19 7.12 -27.71
C VAL A 138 9.84 7.46 -27.05
N LEU A 139 9.74 8.59 -26.33
CA LEU A 139 8.46 9.06 -25.79
C LEU A 139 7.43 9.42 -26.88
N ASP A 140 7.82 9.65 -28.13
CA ASP A 140 6.86 9.97 -29.20
C ASP A 140 5.99 8.77 -29.62
N TYR A 141 6.37 7.56 -29.22
CA TYR A 141 5.61 6.35 -29.52
C TYR A 141 4.53 6.11 -28.47
N SER A 142 3.28 5.91 -28.90
CA SER A 142 2.16 5.57 -28.00
C SER A 142 2.43 4.34 -27.12
N THR A 143 3.18 3.37 -27.66
CA THR A 143 3.63 2.17 -26.92
C THR A 143 4.60 2.46 -25.79
N GLN A 144 5.23 3.64 -25.78
CA GLN A 144 6.03 4.17 -24.67
C GLN A 144 5.18 5.09 -23.78
N GLN A 145 4.34 5.94 -24.37
CA GLN A 145 3.49 6.89 -23.64
C GLN A 145 2.50 6.17 -22.73
N ARG A 146 1.63 5.32 -23.28
CA ARG A 146 0.52 4.71 -22.54
C ARG A 146 0.98 4.03 -21.24
N PRO A 147 1.99 3.13 -21.24
CA PRO A 147 2.45 2.50 -20.01
C PRO A 147 3.10 3.45 -19.00
N LEU A 148 3.90 4.43 -19.47
CA LEU A 148 4.57 5.38 -18.57
C LEU A 148 3.60 6.37 -17.94
N PHE A 149 2.59 6.84 -18.69
CA PHE A 149 1.56 7.72 -18.15
C PHE A 149 0.58 6.99 -17.24
N SER A 150 0.30 5.71 -17.47
CA SER A 150 -0.42 4.88 -16.48
C SER A 150 0.40 4.71 -15.20
N CYS A 151 1.73 4.50 -15.29
CA CYS A 151 2.61 4.50 -14.12
C CYS A 151 2.64 5.86 -13.40
N LEU A 152 2.56 6.96 -14.15
CA LEU A 152 2.55 8.32 -13.61
C LEU A 152 1.26 8.60 -12.83
N ALA A 153 0.12 8.20 -13.39
CA ALA A 153 -1.18 8.26 -12.74
C ALA A 153 -1.19 7.41 -11.44
N GLU A 154 -0.69 6.18 -11.50
CA GLU A 154 -0.60 5.29 -10.34
C GLU A 154 0.35 5.85 -9.25
N ALA A 155 1.52 6.35 -9.64
CA ALA A 155 2.48 7.00 -8.72
C ALA A 155 1.88 8.23 -8.04
N THR A 156 1.08 9.01 -8.76
CA THR A 156 0.36 10.17 -8.24
C THR A 156 -0.69 9.72 -7.23
N ALA A 157 -1.49 8.71 -7.58
CA ALA A 157 -2.57 8.20 -6.74
C ALA A 157 -2.06 7.67 -5.39
N ILE A 158 -1.00 6.85 -5.40
CA ILE A 158 -0.40 6.36 -4.15
C ILE A 158 0.31 7.47 -3.36
N SER A 159 0.74 8.56 -4.02
CA SER A 159 1.30 9.74 -3.34
C SER A 159 0.21 10.53 -2.60
N CYS A 160 -0.97 10.70 -3.21
CA CYS A 160 -2.13 11.31 -2.55
C CYS A 160 -2.54 10.52 -1.31
N LEU A 161 -2.69 9.21 -1.45
CA LEU A 161 -3.01 8.30 -0.34
C LEU A 161 -1.95 8.37 0.77
N ALA A 162 -0.67 8.28 0.43
CA ALA A 162 0.40 8.34 1.42
C ALA A 162 0.43 9.68 2.18
N ASN A 163 0.11 10.79 1.50
CA ASN A 163 0.01 12.11 2.14
C ASN A 163 -1.14 12.16 3.14
N THR A 164 -2.31 11.62 2.80
CA THR A 164 -3.45 11.53 3.72
C THR A 164 -3.08 10.73 4.97
N PHE A 165 -2.42 9.59 4.80
CA PHE A 165 -2.03 8.74 5.93
C PHE A 165 -0.96 9.36 6.81
N ARG A 166 -0.01 10.08 6.20
CA ARG A 166 0.97 10.87 6.95
C ARG A 166 0.27 11.91 7.82
N SER A 167 -0.69 12.66 7.28
CA SER A 167 -1.45 13.67 8.04
C SER A 167 -2.26 13.02 9.17
N ALA A 168 -3.02 11.97 8.88
CA ALA A 168 -3.77 11.22 9.87
C ALA A 168 -2.88 10.66 10.99
N ARG A 169 -1.67 10.19 10.64
CA ARG A 169 -0.71 9.70 11.63
C ARG A 169 -0.18 10.82 12.52
N ILE A 170 0.12 11.98 11.95
CA ILE A 170 0.54 13.17 12.72
C ILE A 170 -0.55 13.56 13.72
N ASP A 171 -1.81 13.56 13.30
CA ASP A 171 -2.93 13.93 14.18
C ASP A 171 -3.16 12.90 15.29
N LEU A 172 -3.00 11.61 15.00
CA LEU A 172 -3.03 10.56 16.01
C LEU A 172 -1.88 10.70 17.03
N ILE A 173 -0.68 11.10 16.61
CA ILE A 173 0.43 11.39 17.53
C ILE A 173 0.10 12.59 18.42
N LYS A 174 -0.51 13.65 17.86
CA LYS A 174 -0.94 14.82 18.65
C LYS A 174 -2.02 14.43 19.67
N ALA A 175 -3.00 13.63 19.27
CA ALA A 175 -4.05 13.09 20.15
C ALA A 175 -3.44 12.29 21.29
N TRP A 176 -2.52 11.37 20.98
CA TRP A 176 -1.84 10.56 21.97
C TRP A 176 -1.07 11.40 23.01
N ARG A 177 -0.40 12.48 22.56
CA ARG A 177 0.28 13.45 23.44
C ARG A 177 -0.66 14.25 24.33
N ARG A 178 -1.92 14.43 23.93
CA ARG A 178 -2.98 15.05 24.75
C ARG A 178 -3.63 14.07 25.74
N GLY A 179 -3.22 12.81 25.75
CA GLY A 179 -3.83 11.76 26.57
C GLY A 179 -5.07 11.11 25.95
N GLU A 180 -5.46 11.52 24.75
CA GLU A 180 -6.50 10.82 23.98
C GLU A 180 -5.97 9.45 23.57
N ARG A 181 -6.84 8.43 23.61
CA ARG A 181 -6.50 7.07 23.22
C ARG A 181 -7.50 6.62 22.16
N PRO A 182 -7.04 6.12 21.01
CA PRO A 182 -7.94 5.60 19.99
C PRO A 182 -8.73 4.41 20.55
N THR A 183 -10.01 4.35 20.22
CA THR A 183 -10.83 3.15 20.42
C THR A 183 -10.33 2.06 19.48
N VAL A 184 -9.97 0.91 20.03
CA VAL A 184 -9.62 -0.28 19.25
C VAL A 184 -10.91 -1.03 18.94
N GLY A 185 -11.23 -1.24 17.66
CA GLY A 185 -12.35 -2.11 17.24
C GLY A 185 -11.88 -3.55 17.15
N THR A 186 -12.51 -4.48 17.87
CA THR A 186 -11.88 -5.76 18.23
C THR A 186 -12.60 -7.02 17.75
N ASP A 187 -13.80 -6.92 17.19
CA ASP A 187 -14.68 -8.09 17.08
C ASP A 187 -14.55 -8.91 15.77
N THR A 188 -13.61 -8.58 14.88
CA THR A 188 -13.50 -9.21 13.55
C THR A 188 -12.16 -9.86 13.22
N MET A 189 -11.19 -9.84 14.15
CA MET A 189 -9.82 -10.31 13.90
C MET A 189 -9.77 -11.82 13.63
N THR A 190 -9.19 -12.25 12.51
CA THR A 190 -9.16 -13.69 12.15
C THR A 190 -7.77 -14.19 11.76
N TRP A 191 -7.11 -13.55 10.80
CA TRP A 191 -5.78 -13.99 10.36
C TRP A 191 -4.67 -13.08 10.82
N ALA A 192 -4.95 -11.78 10.87
CA ALA A 192 -3.94 -10.81 11.29
C ALA A 192 -4.56 -9.54 11.89
N PRO A 193 -3.95 -8.96 12.94
CA PRO A 193 -4.50 -7.81 13.67
C PRO A 193 -4.51 -6.49 12.92
N TRP A 194 -3.96 -6.43 11.69
CA TRP A 194 -3.61 -5.16 11.04
C TRP A 194 -4.84 -4.32 10.67
N ALA A 195 -5.88 -4.97 10.13
CA ALA A 195 -7.12 -4.29 9.77
C ALA A 195 -7.88 -3.80 11.01
N SER A 196 -7.85 -4.57 12.10
CA SER A 196 -8.44 -4.20 13.39
C SER A 196 -7.73 -3.03 14.07
N VAL A 197 -6.42 -2.84 13.82
CA VAL A 197 -5.66 -1.68 14.33
C VAL A 197 -5.93 -0.42 13.49
N HIS A 198 -5.81 -0.50 12.16
CA HIS A 198 -6.17 0.59 11.25
C HIS A 198 -6.32 0.08 9.82
N ARG A 199 -7.54 -0.32 9.44
CA ARG A 199 -7.90 -0.87 8.12
C ARG A 199 -7.27 -0.13 6.95
N ASP A 200 -7.50 1.18 6.86
CA ASP A 200 -7.14 1.95 5.67
C ASP A 200 -5.62 2.10 5.54
N MET A 201 -4.91 2.42 6.63
CA MET A 201 -3.45 2.47 6.63
C MET A 201 -2.81 1.13 6.27
N ALA A 202 -3.29 0.04 6.87
CA ALA A 202 -2.81 -1.30 6.56
C ALA A 202 -3.03 -1.63 5.07
N MET A 203 -4.23 -1.35 4.54
CA MET A 203 -4.55 -1.55 3.12
C MET A 203 -3.70 -0.65 2.21
N GLY A 204 -3.48 0.60 2.55
CA GLY A 204 -2.67 1.47 1.70
C GLY A 204 -1.18 1.16 1.71
N LYS A 205 -0.66 0.47 2.74
CA LYS A 205 0.65 -0.19 2.63
C LYS A 205 0.62 -1.25 1.53
N VAL A 206 -0.42 -2.10 1.49
CA VAL A 206 -0.57 -3.15 0.46
C VAL A 206 -0.61 -2.54 -0.93
N ILE A 207 -1.44 -1.51 -1.10
CA ILE A 207 -1.58 -0.76 -2.35
C ILE A 207 -0.24 -0.18 -2.77
N ALA A 208 0.45 0.55 -1.88
CA ALA A 208 1.71 1.18 -2.20
C ALA A 208 2.80 0.16 -2.58
N ALA A 209 2.85 -0.99 -1.90
CA ALA A 209 3.85 -2.03 -2.17
C ALA A 209 3.64 -2.64 -3.56
N ARG A 210 2.40 -3.08 -3.86
CA ARG A 210 2.05 -3.63 -5.16
C ARG A 210 2.23 -2.62 -6.31
N SER A 211 1.91 -1.34 -6.06
CA SER A 211 2.06 -0.28 -7.06
C SER A 211 3.52 0.02 -7.34
N ALA A 212 4.36 0.13 -6.29
CA ALA A 212 5.79 0.33 -6.47
C ALA A 212 6.44 -0.80 -7.28
N GLU A 213 6.05 -2.07 -7.04
CA GLU A 213 6.53 -3.20 -7.83
C GLU A 213 6.14 -3.09 -9.31
N ARG A 214 4.88 -2.75 -9.61
CA ARG A 214 4.40 -2.57 -10.99
C ARG A 214 5.10 -1.41 -11.69
N ILE A 215 5.12 -0.24 -11.06
CA ILE A 215 5.70 0.99 -11.60
C ILE A 215 7.17 0.79 -11.88
N THR A 216 7.94 0.32 -10.90
CA THR A 216 9.40 0.12 -11.05
C THR A 216 9.71 -0.92 -12.12
N ARG A 217 8.95 -2.02 -12.18
CA ARG A 217 9.10 -3.04 -13.22
C ARG A 217 8.82 -2.47 -14.62
N GLU A 218 7.73 -1.74 -14.79
CA GLU A 218 7.35 -1.19 -16.10
C GLU A 218 8.35 -0.12 -16.53
N CYS A 219 8.69 0.82 -15.66
CA CYS A 219 9.71 1.85 -15.89
C CYS A 219 11.07 1.24 -16.29
N ARG A 220 11.47 0.13 -15.65
CA ARG A 220 12.67 -0.63 -15.99
C ARG A 220 12.62 -1.16 -17.42
N LEU A 221 11.52 -1.82 -17.79
CA LEU A 221 11.35 -2.38 -19.13
C LEU A 221 11.35 -1.29 -20.21
N ARG A 222 10.70 -0.17 -19.94
CA ARG A 222 10.64 1.02 -20.81
C ARG A 222 11.99 1.75 -20.93
N SER A 223 12.93 1.47 -20.05
CA SER A 223 14.30 2.01 -20.06
C SER A 223 15.32 1.09 -20.74
N GLY A 224 14.88 -0.03 -21.31
CA GLY A 224 15.74 -0.99 -22.00
C GLY A 224 16.86 -1.55 -21.13
N VAL A 225 18.04 -1.79 -21.72
CA VAL A 225 19.21 -2.33 -21.00
C VAL A 225 19.72 -1.41 -19.90
N LEU A 226 19.60 -0.10 -20.06
CA LEU A 226 20.03 0.84 -19.03
C LEU A 226 19.15 0.71 -17.78
N GLY A 227 17.87 0.34 -17.95
CA GLY A 227 16.99 0.05 -16.83
C GLY A 227 17.48 -1.10 -15.94
N THR A 228 18.27 -2.04 -16.45
CA THR A 228 18.78 -3.18 -15.65
C THR A 228 20.07 -2.86 -14.89
N MET A 229 20.66 -1.69 -15.10
CA MET A 229 21.87 -1.27 -14.39
C MET A 229 21.54 -0.89 -12.94
N ALA A 230 22.45 -1.22 -12.01
CA ALA A 230 22.30 -0.86 -10.59
C ALA A 230 22.18 0.66 -10.40
N SER A 231 22.88 1.45 -11.23
CA SER A 231 22.82 2.92 -11.24
C SER A 231 21.45 3.48 -11.64
N SER A 232 20.60 2.70 -12.30
CA SER A 232 19.22 3.10 -12.62
C SER A 232 18.23 2.83 -11.47
N ARG A 233 18.67 2.11 -10.43
CA ARG A 233 17.97 1.88 -9.16
C ARG A 233 16.61 1.16 -9.22
N PHE A 234 16.02 0.93 -10.39
CA PHE A 234 14.70 0.30 -10.52
C PHE A 234 14.57 -1.02 -9.78
N LEU A 235 15.57 -1.91 -9.87
CA LEU A 235 15.55 -3.19 -9.16
C LEU A 235 15.66 -3.02 -7.64
N SER A 236 16.44 -2.04 -7.17
CA SER A 236 16.54 -1.70 -5.75
C SER A 236 15.21 -1.16 -5.22
N TYR A 237 14.54 -0.29 -5.99
CA TYR A 237 13.23 0.24 -5.63
C TYR A 237 12.15 -0.86 -5.65
N GLN A 238 12.17 -1.75 -6.64
CA GLN A 238 11.27 -2.90 -6.72
C GLN A 238 11.44 -3.82 -5.49
N SER A 239 12.68 -4.00 -5.04
CA SER A 239 13.02 -4.83 -3.87
C SER A 239 12.43 -4.30 -2.55
N LEU A 240 12.23 -2.98 -2.43
CA LEU A 240 11.53 -2.41 -1.28
C LEU A 240 10.04 -2.80 -1.26
N GLY A 241 9.40 -2.86 -2.43
CA GLY A 241 8.05 -3.39 -2.58
C GLY A 241 7.95 -4.84 -2.11
N HIS A 242 8.87 -5.69 -2.58
CA HIS A 242 8.93 -7.09 -2.16
C HIS A 242 9.10 -7.24 -0.64
N MET A 243 9.98 -6.45 -0.01
CA MET A 243 10.15 -6.50 1.45
C MET A 243 8.89 -6.08 2.19
N LEU A 244 8.25 -4.99 1.75
CA LEU A 244 7.02 -4.51 2.35
C LEU A 244 5.80 -5.36 1.96
N SER A 245 5.92 -6.33 1.06
CA SER A 245 4.85 -7.28 0.79
C SER A 245 4.58 -8.23 1.98
N VAL A 246 5.62 -8.52 2.77
CA VAL A 246 5.57 -9.40 3.94
C VAL A 246 5.80 -8.65 5.25
N ALA A 247 6.57 -7.56 5.22
CA ALA A 247 6.86 -6.74 6.40
C ALA A 247 5.68 -5.82 6.76
N GLY A 248 5.50 -5.54 8.05
CA GLY A 248 4.37 -4.75 8.53
C GLY A 248 3.01 -5.43 8.30
N GLY A 249 3.01 -6.75 8.15
CA GLY A 249 1.81 -7.57 7.89
C GLY A 249 1.74 -8.06 6.46
N ASP A 250 1.55 -9.36 6.26
CA ASP A 250 1.49 -9.94 4.91
C ASP A 250 0.35 -9.33 4.08
N ASN A 251 0.65 -8.98 2.83
CA ASN A 251 -0.31 -8.29 1.96
C ASN A 251 -1.58 -9.11 1.70
N LEU A 252 -1.47 -10.42 1.51
CA LEU A 252 -2.64 -11.27 1.29
C LEU A 252 -3.47 -11.35 2.56
N LEU A 253 -2.84 -11.56 3.72
CA LEU A 253 -3.55 -11.60 4.99
C LEU A 253 -4.26 -10.29 5.29
N THR A 254 -3.62 -9.14 5.05
CA THR A 254 -4.27 -7.82 5.20
C THR A 254 -5.47 -7.67 4.28
N ILE A 255 -5.38 -8.09 3.00
CA ILE A 255 -6.52 -8.05 2.07
C ILE A 255 -7.70 -8.87 2.61
N LEU A 256 -7.44 -10.09 3.07
CA LEU A 256 -8.48 -10.99 3.57
C LEU A 256 -9.13 -10.45 4.85
N ASP A 257 -8.36 -9.89 5.77
CA ASP A 257 -8.85 -9.35 7.04
C ASP A 257 -9.64 -8.04 6.85
N THR A 258 -9.17 -7.18 5.93
CA THR A 258 -9.93 -6.00 5.48
C THR A 258 -11.29 -6.40 4.90
N ALA A 259 -11.31 -7.40 4.02
CA ALA A 259 -12.55 -7.90 3.43
C ALA A 259 -13.51 -8.49 4.47
N ARG A 260 -13.02 -9.25 5.45
CA ARG A 260 -13.85 -9.75 6.55
C ARG A 260 -14.49 -8.65 7.37
N THR A 261 -13.72 -7.60 7.66
CA THR A 261 -14.24 -6.42 8.35
C THR A 261 -15.37 -5.76 7.55
N LEU A 262 -15.22 -5.66 6.22
CA LEU A 262 -16.28 -5.14 5.33
C LEU A 262 -17.52 -6.05 5.29
N VAL A 263 -17.35 -7.38 5.33
CA VAL A 263 -18.47 -8.32 5.40
C VAL A 263 -19.24 -8.18 6.71
N ALA A 264 -18.54 -8.05 7.84
CA ALA A 264 -19.16 -7.82 9.14
C ALA A 264 -19.92 -6.49 9.20
N GLN A 265 -19.46 -5.48 8.45
CA GLN A 265 -20.05 -4.15 8.33
C GLN A 265 -20.91 -3.98 7.07
N ALA A 266 -21.33 -5.08 6.42
CA ALA A 266 -22.01 -5.00 5.13
C ALA A 266 -23.32 -4.19 5.19
N ALA A 267 -23.98 -4.16 6.35
CA ALA A 267 -25.19 -3.36 6.57
C ALA A 267 -24.92 -1.84 6.65
N ASP A 268 -23.68 -1.43 6.97
CA ASP A 268 -23.28 -0.02 7.05
C ASP A 268 -22.77 0.51 5.70
N LEU A 269 -22.47 -0.38 4.75
CA LEU A 269 -22.08 0.01 3.40
C LEU A 269 -23.28 0.59 2.64
N PRO A 270 -23.06 1.56 1.73
CA PRO A 270 -24.11 2.05 0.87
C PRO A 270 -24.79 0.91 0.11
N ALA A 271 -26.11 0.83 0.20
CA ALA A 271 -26.87 -0.21 -0.48
C ALA A 271 -26.62 -0.13 -2.00
N PRO A 272 -26.46 -1.26 -2.71
CA PRO A 272 -26.44 -1.27 -4.16
C PRO A 272 -27.71 -0.63 -4.71
N ASP A 273 -27.60 0.22 -5.73
CA ASP A 273 -28.75 0.85 -6.37
C ASP A 273 -29.17 -0.01 -7.57
N PRO A 274 -30.33 -0.70 -7.50
CA PRO A 274 -30.79 -1.55 -8.60
C PRO A 274 -31.31 -0.73 -9.80
N GLY A 275 -31.60 0.56 -9.64
CA GLY A 275 -32.13 1.45 -10.67
C GLY A 275 -31.08 2.34 -11.33
N LEU A 276 -29.83 2.27 -10.88
CA LEU A 276 -28.73 3.08 -11.39
C LEU A 276 -28.39 2.73 -12.84
N ASP A 277 -28.53 3.70 -13.73
CA ASP A 277 -28.10 3.59 -15.13
C ASP A 277 -26.70 4.20 -15.32
N THR A 278 -25.67 3.39 -15.05
CA THR A 278 -24.28 3.73 -15.35
C THR A 278 -23.93 3.56 -16.83
N GLN A 279 -24.77 2.88 -17.63
CA GLN A 279 -24.45 2.56 -19.02
C GLN A 279 -24.58 3.78 -19.95
N GLY A 280 -25.42 4.76 -19.57
CA GLY A 280 -25.56 6.04 -20.25
C GLY A 280 -24.50 7.08 -19.88
N MET A 281 -23.69 6.84 -18.85
CA MET A 281 -22.72 7.81 -18.34
C MET A 281 -21.41 7.83 -19.16
N SER A 282 -20.78 9.01 -19.22
CA SER A 282 -19.52 9.21 -19.92
C SER A 282 -18.34 8.60 -19.17
N LEU A 283 -17.39 8.00 -19.90
CA LEU A 283 -16.13 7.51 -19.34
C LEU A 283 -15.21 8.64 -18.83
N HIS A 284 -15.48 9.90 -19.17
CA HIS A 284 -14.77 11.07 -18.65
C HIS A 284 -15.38 11.62 -17.35
N ASP A 285 -16.51 11.07 -16.91
CA ASP A 285 -17.22 11.56 -15.73
C ASP A 285 -16.74 10.86 -14.46
N ALA A 286 -16.21 11.64 -13.51
CA ALA A 286 -15.75 11.12 -12.23
C ALA A 286 -16.87 10.51 -11.36
N SER A 287 -18.13 10.92 -11.57
CA SER A 287 -19.26 10.32 -10.87
C SER A 287 -19.49 8.86 -11.27
N LEU A 288 -19.26 8.52 -12.56
CA LEU A 288 -19.33 7.12 -13.03
C LEU A 288 -18.33 6.25 -12.29
N TRP A 289 -17.07 6.69 -12.18
CA TRP A 289 -16.02 5.90 -11.54
C TRP A 289 -16.31 5.69 -10.05
N ARG A 290 -16.70 6.75 -9.32
CA ARG A 290 -17.09 6.66 -7.90
C ARG A 290 -18.20 5.63 -7.70
N GLU A 291 -19.23 5.72 -8.52
CA GLU A 291 -20.39 4.85 -8.43
C GLU A 291 -20.04 3.39 -8.75
N LEU A 292 -19.30 3.13 -9.84
CA LEU A 292 -18.89 1.77 -10.20
C LEU A 292 -18.05 1.10 -9.10
N HIS A 293 -17.11 1.83 -8.49
CA HIS A 293 -16.29 1.29 -7.40
C HIS A 293 -17.12 1.05 -6.13
N GLN A 294 -18.02 1.96 -5.77
CA GLN A 294 -18.95 1.78 -4.65
C GLN A 294 -19.85 0.56 -4.86
N GLN A 295 -20.50 0.45 -6.02
CA GLN A 295 -21.35 -0.69 -6.37
C GLN A 295 -20.57 -2.01 -6.28
N ARG A 296 -19.30 -2.02 -6.70
CA ARG A 296 -18.47 -3.22 -6.63
C ARG A 296 -18.18 -3.67 -5.21
N VAL A 297 -17.79 -2.75 -4.32
CA VAL A 297 -17.55 -3.07 -2.91
C VAL A 297 -18.83 -3.57 -2.24
N SER A 298 -19.94 -2.84 -2.41
CA SER A 298 -21.22 -3.19 -1.76
C SER A 298 -21.79 -4.52 -2.25
N ARG A 299 -21.76 -4.79 -3.57
CA ARG A 299 -22.26 -6.06 -4.12
C ARG A 299 -21.43 -7.26 -3.70
N LEU A 300 -20.10 -7.14 -3.68
CA LEU A 300 -19.22 -8.22 -3.23
C LEU A 300 -19.40 -8.49 -1.73
N ALA A 301 -19.43 -7.44 -0.89
CA ALA A 301 -19.65 -7.57 0.54
C ALA A 301 -21.03 -8.19 0.86
N GLY A 302 -22.09 -7.71 0.20
CA GLY A 302 -23.46 -8.21 0.36
C GLY A 302 -23.58 -9.70 0.03
N ARG A 303 -23.03 -10.14 -1.12
CA ARG A 303 -23.05 -11.56 -1.51
C ARG A 303 -22.39 -12.48 -0.50
N ILE A 304 -21.23 -12.07 0.02
CA ILE A 304 -20.50 -12.85 1.01
C ILE A 304 -21.29 -12.85 2.33
N SER A 305 -21.79 -11.68 2.76
CA SER A 305 -22.61 -11.56 3.97
C SER A 305 -23.85 -12.45 3.91
N ASP A 306 -24.61 -12.40 2.83
CA ASP A 306 -25.78 -13.27 2.61
C ASP A 306 -25.41 -14.76 2.62
N ALA A 307 -24.27 -15.11 2.02
CA ALA A 307 -23.77 -16.48 2.02
C ALA A 307 -23.33 -16.96 3.40
N MET A 308 -22.90 -16.07 4.28
CA MET A 308 -22.57 -16.37 5.68
C MET A 308 -23.83 -16.43 6.55
N ALA A 309 -24.84 -15.59 6.28
CA ALA A 309 -26.10 -15.56 6.99
C ALA A 309 -26.91 -16.87 6.84
N ARG A 310 -26.71 -17.59 5.73
CA ARG A 310 -27.30 -18.93 5.49
C ARG A 310 -26.71 -20.06 6.33
N LEU A 311 -25.58 -19.84 7.00
CA LEU A 311 -24.94 -20.83 7.87
C LEU A 311 -25.46 -20.70 9.31
N ALA A 312 -25.38 -21.80 10.07
CA ALA A 312 -25.70 -21.77 11.50
C ALA A 312 -24.71 -20.83 12.24
N PRO A 313 -25.16 -20.04 13.24
CA PRO A 313 -24.30 -19.07 13.93
C PRO A 313 -22.97 -19.64 14.43
N GLU A 314 -22.99 -20.85 14.97
CA GLU A 314 -21.82 -21.58 15.47
C GLU A 314 -20.80 -21.95 14.39
N GLU A 315 -21.22 -22.04 13.12
CA GLU A 315 -20.35 -22.38 11.99
C GLU A 315 -19.66 -21.14 11.41
N ARG A 316 -20.26 -19.95 11.55
CA ARG A 316 -19.85 -18.72 10.84
C ARG A 316 -18.43 -18.26 11.17
N ALA A 317 -17.91 -18.59 12.34
CA ALA A 317 -16.54 -18.24 12.72
C ALA A 317 -15.49 -19.25 12.19
N GLY A 318 -15.92 -20.47 11.85
CA GLY A 318 -15.03 -21.59 11.56
C GLY A 318 -14.37 -21.55 10.19
N PHE A 319 -13.27 -22.29 10.05
CA PHE A 319 -12.53 -22.44 8.80
C PHE A 319 -13.41 -22.91 7.63
N GLU A 320 -14.29 -23.89 7.87
CA GLU A 320 -15.17 -24.45 6.83
C GLU A 320 -16.17 -23.43 6.25
N ALA A 321 -16.57 -22.42 7.04
CA ALA A 321 -17.41 -21.35 6.53
C ALA A 321 -16.64 -20.41 5.59
N TRP A 322 -15.39 -20.10 5.91
CA TRP A 322 -14.61 -19.09 5.18
C TRP A 322 -13.79 -19.66 4.03
N ASN A 323 -13.20 -20.83 4.18
CA ASN A 323 -12.26 -21.42 3.22
C ASN A 323 -12.82 -21.49 1.78
N PRO A 324 -14.06 -21.95 1.55
CA PRO A 324 -14.65 -21.98 0.20
C PRO A 324 -14.91 -20.58 -0.41
N ARG A 325 -14.91 -19.53 0.41
CA ARG A 325 -15.23 -18.14 0.03
C ARG A 325 -13.98 -17.26 -0.09
N LEU A 326 -12.78 -17.75 0.26
CA LEU A 326 -11.57 -16.93 0.34
C LEU A 326 -11.21 -16.22 -0.97
N THR A 327 -11.54 -16.81 -2.13
CA THR A 327 -11.35 -16.14 -3.43
C THR A 327 -12.22 -14.89 -3.57
N GLN A 328 -13.51 -14.97 -3.17
CA GLN A 328 -14.43 -13.82 -3.18
C GLN A 328 -14.06 -12.79 -2.12
N VAL A 329 -13.63 -13.25 -0.94
CA VAL A 329 -13.12 -12.38 0.13
C VAL A 329 -11.90 -11.62 -0.35
N ARG A 330 -10.97 -12.28 -1.05
CA ARG A 330 -9.82 -11.60 -1.65
C ARG A 330 -10.26 -10.56 -2.68
N GLU A 331 -11.19 -10.90 -3.56
CA GLU A 331 -11.72 -9.97 -4.57
C GLU A 331 -12.36 -8.72 -3.93
N LEU A 332 -13.12 -8.89 -2.85
CA LEU A 332 -13.68 -7.77 -2.08
C LEU A 332 -12.59 -6.87 -1.50
N GLY A 333 -11.55 -7.45 -0.88
CA GLY A 333 -10.46 -6.66 -0.30
C GLY A 333 -9.65 -5.90 -1.37
N GLU A 334 -9.45 -6.51 -2.55
CA GLU A 334 -8.83 -5.85 -3.71
C GLU A 334 -9.72 -4.72 -4.26
N ALA A 335 -11.03 -4.94 -4.40
CA ALA A 335 -11.98 -3.92 -4.83
C ALA A 335 -12.06 -2.72 -3.86
N TYR A 336 -11.99 -2.99 -2.55
CA TYR A 336 -11.91 -1.93 -1.54
C TYR A 336 -10.61 -1.12 -1.66
N GLY A 337 -9.48 -1.80 -1.87
CA GLY A 337 -8.21 -1.11 -2.08
C GLY A 337 -8.22 -0.21 -3.32
N GLU A 338 -8.83 -0.67 -4.42
CA GLU A 338 -9.04 0.13 -5.63
C GLU A 338 -9.89 1.39 -5.35
N SER A 339 -11.01 1.23 -4.66
CA SER A 339 -11.88 2.35 -4.24
C SER A 339 -11.15 3.37 -3.36
N LEU A 340 -10.36 2.89 -2.39
CA LEU A 340 -9.60 3.73 -1.46
C LEU A 340 -8.55 4.61 -2.17
N VAL A 341 -7.93 4.10 -3.22
CA VAL A 341 -6.99 4.88 -4.06
C VAL A 341 -7.70 6.04 -4.72
N LEU A 342 -8.84 5.78 -5.36
CA LEU A 342 -9.58 6.79 -6.09
C LEU A 342 -10.17 7.84 -5.14
N GLU A 343 -10.69 7.42 -3.99
CA GLU A 343 -11.22 8.35 -2.97
C GLU A 343 -10.16 9.40 -2.55
N HIS A 344 -8.96 8.94 -2.20
CA HIS A 344 -7.88 9.86 -1.82
C HIS A 344 -7.35 10.70 -2.99
N MET A 345 -7.40 10.16 -4.20
CA MET A 345 -7.02 10.92 -5.39
C MET A 345 -8.06 12.00 -5.72
N PHE A 346 -9.35 11.70 -5.65
CA PHE A 346 -10.43 12.67 -5.81
C PHE A 346 -10.35 13.77 -4.77
N ALA A 347 -10.21 13.42 -3.49
CA ALA A 347 -10.07 14.42 -2.43
C ALA A 347 -8.87 15.36 -2.65
N ALA A 348 -7.76 14.84 -3.20
CA ALA A 348 -6.60 15.65 -3.53
C ALA A 348 -6.85 16.57 -4.74
N VAL A 349 -7.55 16.10 -5.78
CA VAL A 349 -7.92 16.90 -6.96
C VAL A 349 -8.95 17.97 -6.60
N ASP A 350 -9.98 17.61 -5.83
CA ASP A 350 -11.05 18.51 -5.39
C ASP A 350 -10.53 19.63 -4.47
N ALA A 351 -9.38 19.42 -3.82
CA ALA A 351 -8.70 20.43 -2.99
C ALA A 351 -7.83 21.41 -3.80
N LEU A 352 -7.60 21.17 -5.10
CA LEU A 352 -6.82 22.07 -5.94
C LEU A 352 -7.65 23.31 -6.33
N PRO A 353 -7.01 24.49 -6.44
CA PRO A 353 -7.68 25.65 -7.00
C PRO A 353 -8.04 25.38 -8.48
N ALA A 354 -9.20 25.89 -8.91
CA ALA A 354 -9.63 25.77 -10.30
C ALA A 354 -8.58 26.36 -11.26
N GLY A 355 -8.31 25.64 -12.34
CA GLY A 355 -7.34 26.02 -13.37
C GLY A 355 -6.64 24.80 -13.98
N GLU A 356 -5.67 25.08 -14.83
CA GLU A 356 -4.98 24.05 -15.64
C GLU A 356 -4.38 22.92 -14.80
N GLY A 357 -3.82 23.23 -13.61
CA GLY A 357 -3.28 22.22 -12.71
C GLY A 357 -4.33 21.23 -12.21
N ALA A 358 -5.54 21.71 -11.88
CA ALA A 358 -6.66 20.85 -11.50
C ALA A 358 -7.14 20.01 -12.69
N ASP A 359 -7.16 20.57 -13.91
CA ASP A 359 -7.54 19.85 -15.13
C ASP A 359 -6.54 18.74 -15.49
N VAL A 360 -5.23 19.00 -15.36
CA VAL A 360 -4.17 17.99 -15.54
C VAL A 360 -4.30 16.89 -14.48
N ALA A 361 -4.50 17.25 -13.21
CA ALA A 361 -4.66 16.28 -12.12
C ALA A 361 -5.93 15.43 -12.29
N GLY A 362 -7.03 16.03 -12.76
CA GLY A 362 -8.27 15.33 -13.10
C GLY A 362 -8.07 14.30 -14.22
N ARG A 363 -7.26 14.62 -15.24
CA ARG A 363 -6.90 13.68 -16.31
C ARG A 363 -6.04 12.51 -15.81
N LEU A 364 -5.08 12.76 -14.91
CA LEU A 364 -4.35 11.67 -14.25
C LEU A 364 -5.28 10.78 -13.44
N CYS A 365 -6.28 11.36 -12.77
CA CYS A 365 -7.30 10.61 -12.04
C CYS A 365 -8.15 9.75 -12.98
N ALA A 366 -8.53 10.30 -14.14
CA ALA A 366 -9.24 9.56 -15.18
C ALA A 366 -8.41 8.36 -15.70
N VAL A 367 -7.11 8.56 -15.95
CA VAL A 367 -6.22 7.46 -16.36
C VAL A 367 -6.20 6.36 -15.29
N GLN A 368 -6.02 6.73 -14.02
CA GLN A 368 -6.00 5.75 -12.93
C GLN A 368 -7.33 4.98 -12.78
N ALA A 369 -8.45 5.68 -12.90
CA ALA A 369 -9.78 5.08 -12.81
C ALA A 369 -10.05 4.12 -13.98
N LEU A 370 -9.78 4.55 -15.21
CA LEU A 370 -10.00 3.73 -16.41
C LEU A 370 -9.07 2.52 -16.46
N GLU A 371 -7.84 2.60 -15.96
CA GLU A 371 -6.95 1.44 -15.80
C GLU A 371 -7.52 0.41 -14.80
N GLN A 372 -8.14 0.87 -13.70
CA GLN A 372 -8.84 -0.02 -12.76
C GLN A 372 -10.09 -0.65 -13.38
N LEU A 373 -10.90 0.14 -14.09
CA LEU A 373 -12.07 -0.38 -14.81
C LEU A 373 -11.68 -1.37 -15.89
N SER A 374 -10.60 -1.11 -16.64
CA SER A 374 -10.10 -2.01 -17.69
C SER A 374 -9.74 -3.39 -17.14
N ARG A 375 -9.03 -3.45 -16.00
CA ARG A 375 -8.65 -4.71 -15.34
C ARG A 375 -9.86 -5.54 -14.91
N ASN A 376 -10.97 -4.89 -14.62
CA ASN A 376 -12.17 -5.50 -14.03
C ASN A 376 -13.39 -5.40 -14.96
N ALA A 377 -13.18 -5.10 -16.24
CA ALA A 377 -14.24 -4.78 -17.20
C ALA A 377 -15.24 -5.93 -17.37
N THR A 378 -14.76 -7.18 -17.34
CA THR A 378 -15.62 -8.37 -17.40
C THR A 378 -16.59 -8.43 -16.22
N TRP A 379 -16.13 -8.09 -15.01
CA TRP A 379 -17.00 -8.05 -13.84
C TRP A 379 -18.11 -7.00 -14.01
N TYR A 380 -17.74 -5.77 -14.36
CA TYR A 380 -18.71 -4.69 -14.56
C TYR A 380 -19.72 -4.97 -15.69
N LEU A 381 -19.27 -5.63 -16.76
CA LEU A 381 -20.14 -6.05 -17.85
C LEU A 381 -21.12 -7.14 -17.40
N CYS A 382 -20.66 -8.16 -16.67
CA CYS A 382 -21.52 -9.23 -16.15
C CYS A 382 -22.54 -8.75 -15.12
N GLU A 383 -22.20 -7.70 -14.37
CA GLU A 383 -23.10 -7.06 -13.40
C GLU A 383 -24.12 -6.12 -14.03
N GLY A 384 -24.04 -5.89 -15.35
CA GLY A 384 -24.88 -4.93 -16.07
C GLY A 384 -24.56 -3.48 -15.73
N LEU A 385 -23.41 -3.19 -15.14
CA LEU A 385 -23.00 -1.83 -14.75
C LEU A 385 -22.24 -1.12 -15.87
N MET A 386 -21.68 -1.84 -16.84
CA MET A 386 -21.08 -1.26 -18.03
C MET A 386 -21.63 -1.93 -19.29
N SER A 387 -21.82 -1.15 -20.34
CA SER A 387 -22.17 -1.66 -21.66
C SER A 387 -20.92 -2.19 -22.40
N VAL A 388 -21.13 -3.07 -23.39
CA VAL A 388 -20.05 -3.53 -24.30
C VAL A 388 -19.37 -2.34 -24.97
N LYS A 389 -20.15 -1.32 -25.35
CA LYS A 389 -19.64 -0.08 -25.95
C LYS A 389 -18.69 0.63 -24.99
N GLN A 390 -19.11 0.89 -23.75
CA GLN A 390 -18.23 1.52 -22.75
C GLN A 390 -16.94 0.73 -22.56
N VAL A 391 -17.02 -0.60 -22.45
CA VAL A 391 -15.82 -1.45 -22.30
C VAL A 391 -14.87 -1.31 -23.50
N GLN A 392 -15.40 -1.26 -24.73
CA GLN A 392 -14.60 -1.06 -25.95
C GLN A 392 -13.96 0.33 -26.02
N GLU A 393 -14.64 1.36 -25.50
CA GLU A 393 -14.15 2.74 -25.49
C GLU A 393 -13.09 3.02 -24.40
N ILE A 394 -12.92 2.16 -23.39
CA ILE A 394 -11.90 2.37 -22.33
C ILE A 394 -10.50 2.56 -22.93
N ALA A 395 -10.09 1.71 -23.88
CA ALA A 395 -8.74 1.77 -24.43
C ALA A 395 -8.50 3.03 -25.30
N PRO A 396 -9.39 3.40 -26.25
CA PRO A 396 -9.34 4.67 -26.96
C PRO A 396 -9.35 5.90 -26.04
N THR A 397 -10.23 5.94 -25.04
CA THR A 397 -10.30 7.06 -24.08
C THR A 397 -9.01 7.21 -23.29
N LEU A 398 -8.39 6.11 -22.88
CA LEU A 398 -7.09 6.16 -22.23
C LEU A 398 -5.98 6.67 -23.17
N ASP A 399 -5.98 6.29 -24.45
CA ASP A 399 -5.00 6.80 -25.42
C ASP A 399 -5.17 8.31 -25.65
N GLU A 400 -6.41 8.80 -25.72
CA GLU A 400 -6.73 10.22 -25.80
C GLU A 400 -6.24 10.99 -24.56
N LEU A 401 -6.57 10.49 -23.36
CA LEU A 401 -6.14 11.11 -22.10
C LEU A 401 -4.63 11.18 -22.00
N VAL A 402 -3.93 10.09 -22.32
CA VAL A 402 -2.47 10.04 -22.32
C VAL A 402 -1.90 11.04 -23.33
N SER A 403 -2.41 11.05 -24.56
CA SER A 403 -1.98 12.02 -25.58
C SER A 403 -2.12 13.47 -25.11
N SER A 404 -3.20 13.78 -24.39
CA SER A 404 -3.43 15.11 -23.81
C SER A 404 -2.50 15.46 -22.65
N LEU A 405 -1.90 14.46 -21.98
CA LEU A 405 -0.97 14.63 -20.87
C LEU A 405 0.49 14.75 -21.33
N VAL A 406 0.84 14.21 -22.51
CA VAL A 406 2.21 14.26 -23.05
C VAL A 406 2.83 15.66 -23.08
N PRO A 407 2.11 16.74 -23.48
CA PRO A 407 2.66 18.09 -23.45
C PRO A 407 3.10 18.57 -22.05
N TYR A 408 2.56 17.98 -20.98
CA TYR A 408 2.87 18.33 -19.59
C TYR A 408 3.95 17.44 -18.97
N THR A 409 4.68 16.64 -19.77
CA THR A 409 5.66 15.67 -19.25
C THR A 409 6.66 16.32 -18.29
N ASP A 410 7.28 17.43 -18.69
CA ASP A 410 8.32 18.08 -17.89
C ASP A 410 7.74 18.70 -16.60
N ASP A 411 6.57 19.33 -16.68
CA ASP A 411 5.87 19.89 -15.51
C ASP A 411 5.46 18.80 -14.51
N LEU A 412 4.94 17.67 -15.01
CA LEU A 412 4.53 16.54 -14.17
C LEU A 412 5.72 15.86 -13.50
N VAL A 413 6.85 15.73 -14.20
CA VAL A 413 8.11 15.25 -13.61
C VAL A 413 8.63 16.23 -12.56
N ALA A 414 8.61 17.54 -12.86
CA ALA A 414 9.05 18.58 -11.93
C ALA A 414 8.16 18.66 -10.68
N ALA A 415 6.85 18.44 -10.82
CA ALA A 415 5.89 18.45 -9.72
C ALA A 415 6.16 17.39 -8.65
N PHE A 416 6.85 16.30 -9.00
CA PHE A 416 7.29 15.31 -8.01
C PHE A 416 8.45 15.77 -7.13
N ALA A 417 9.10 16.90 -7.47
CA ALA A 417 10.21 17.50 -6.74
C ALA A 417 11.30 16.47 -6.40
N VAL A 418 11.61 15.59 -7.35
CA VAL A 418 12.66 14.58 -7.19
C VAL A 418 14.01 15.24 -7.48
N ASP A 419 14.86 15.30 -6.47
CA ASP A 419 16.21 15.81 -6.61
C ASP A 419 17.13 14.76 -7.25
N SER A 420 17.70 15.10 -8.40
CA SER A 420 18.61 14.25 -9.16
C SER A 420 19.88 13.93 -8.37
N SER A 421 20.36 14.86 -7.54
CA SER A 421 21.61 14.72 -6.79
C SER A 421 21.51 13.70 -5.64
N SER A 422 20.36 13.61 -4.97
CA SER A 422 20.13 12.69 -3.86
C SER A 422 19.59 11.31 -4.28
N SER A 423 18.93 11.21 -5.43
CA SER A 423 18.39 9.92 -5.90
C SER A 423 19.49 8.94 -6.35
N HIS A 424 20.61 9.47 -6.85
CA HIS A 424 21.66 8.74 -7.57
C HIS A 424 21.10 7.83 -8.68
N ALA A 425 19.93 8.17 -9.22
CA ALA A 425 19.31 7.46 -10.33
C ALA A 425 19.85 8.02 -11.65
N LEU A 426 20.71 7.25 -12.32
CA LEU A 426 21.38 7.64 -13.57
C LEU A 426 20.42 8.23 -14.62
N LEU A 427 19.26 7.61 -14.77
CA LEU A 427 18.29 7.98 -15.80
C LEU A 427 17.44 9.20 -15.44
N LEU A 428 17.56 9.70 -14.21
CA LEU A 428 16.96 10.97 -13.79
C LEU A 428 17.86 12.16 -14.14
N ALA A 429 19.08 11.96 -14.64
CA ALA A 429 19.99 13.05 -14.98
C ALA A 429 19.49 13.91 -16.14
N ASP A 430 19.94 15.18 -16.16
CA ASP A 430 19.67 16.11 -17.27
C ASP A 430 20.27 15.61 -18.58
N ASP A 431 21.47 15.02 -18.52
CA ASP A 431 22.09 14.25 -19.58
C ASP A 431 22.61 12.92 -19.03
N TYR A 432 21.82 11.86 -19.20
CA TYR A 432 22.21 10.53 -18.71
C TYR A 432 23.41 9.95 -19.46
N VAL A 433 23.71 10.42 -20.68
CA VAL A 433 24.85 9.94 -21.48
C VAL A 433 26.16 10.50 -20.91
N GLN A 434 26.16 11.78 -20.52
CA GLN A 434 27.29 12.40 -19.84
C GLN A 434 27.61 11.70 -18.52
N GLU A 435 26.60 11.43 -17.69
CA GLU A 435 26.75 10.70 -16.41
C GLU A 435 27.27 9.26 -16.59
N LEU A 436 26.81 8.58 -17.65
CA LEU A 436 27.33 7.27 -18.04
C LEU A 436 28.82 7.32 -18.44
N GLY A 437 29.25 8.43 -19.04
CA GLY A 437 30.65 8.68 -19.37
C GLY A 437 31.51 8.91 -18.13
N ALA A 438 30.99 9.67 -17.15
CA ALA A 438 31.70 9.98 -15.91
C ALA A 438 31.92 8.75 -15.02
N THR A 439 30.95 7.82 -14.98
CA THR A 439 31.02 6.58 -14.19
C THR A 439 32.05 5.55 -14.69
N ARG A 440 32.68 5.76 -15.85
CA ARG A 440 33.77 4.92 -16.38
C ARG A 440 35.15 5.21 -15.78
N SER A 441 35.23 6.09 -14.78
CA SER A 441 36.50 6.64 -14.28
C SER A 441 37.01 6.02 -12.98
N GLU A 442 36.88 4.70 -12.77
CA GLU A 442 37.71 3.98 -11.79
C GLU A 442 38.08 2.59 -12.37
N PRO A 443 39.37 2.32 -12.66
CA PRO A 443 39.85 1.01 -13.11
C PRO A 443 39.85 -0.05 -12.00
#